data_AF-A0A2W6IUQ1-F1
#
_entry.id   AF-A0A2W6IUQ1-F1
#
_cell.length_a   1.000
_cell.length_b   1.000
_cell.length_c   1.000
_cell.angle_alpha   90.00
_cell.angle_beta   90.00
_cell.angle_gamma   90.00
#
_symmetry.space_group_name_H-M   'P 1'
#
loop_
_entity.id
_entity.type
_entity.pdbx_description
1 polymer ?
#
loop_
_entity_poly.entity_id
_entity_poly.type
_entity_poly.pdbx_seq_one_letter_code
_entity_poly.pdbx_strand_id
1 'polypeptide(L)'
;MKAILLAATLSLFLVSTAGAQPLPTELVQLGIIAGMPYAKAKRLLDAAGWRAEPAKGAPESLDGFPEVGCQKDGKQCATTFEKDGQQIAVRLGTTLAGQPFVQGAD
;
A
#
# COMPACT_ATOMS: atom_id res chain seq x y z
N MET A 1 23.99 44.98 -28.20
CA MET A 1 23.90 44.21 -26.93
C MET A 1 23.32 42.84 -27.28
N LYS A 2 24.03 41.74 -27.03
CA LYS A 2 23.62 40.37 -27.36
C LYS A 2 22.84 39.78 -26.18
N ALA A 3 21.56 39.46 -26.38
CA ALA A 3 20.75 38.78 -25.38
C ALA A 3 21.04 37.28 -25.43
N ILE A 4 21.64 36.74 -24.38
CA ILE A 4 21.81 35.31 -24.16
C ILE A 4 20.52 34.84 -23.47
N LEU A 5 19.66 34.15 -24.21
CA LEU A 5 18.49 33.47 -23.65
C LEU A 5 18.97 32.19 -22.97
N LEU A 6 19.05 32.23 -21.63
CA LEU A 6 19.23 31.04 -20.80
C LEU A 6 17.91 30.27 -20.76
N ALA A 7 17.82 29.20 -21.55
CA ALA A 7 16.79 28.19 -21.40
C ALA A 7 17.09 27.37 -20.13
N ALA A 8 16.46 27.75 -19.02
CA ALA A 8 16.44 26.95 -17.81
C ALA A 8 15.61 25.70 -18.08
N THR A 9 16.27 24.56 -18.32
CA THR A 9 15.63 23.25 -18.37
C THR A 9 15.13 22.94 -16.96
N LEU A 10 13.82 23.15 -16.74
CA LEU A 10 13.13 22.62 -15.55
C LEU A 10 13.29 21.10 -15.57
N SER A 11 14.28 20.61 -14.83
CA SER A 11 14.43 19.20 -14.52
C SER A 11 13.33 18.87 -13.52
N LEU A 12 12.18 18.44 -14.04
CA LEU A 12 11.18 17.74 -13.24
C LEU A 12 11.85 16.46 -12.74
N PHE A 13 12.39 16.51 -11.52
CA PHE A 13 12.69 15.32 -10.75
C PHE A 13 11.35 14.60 -10.54
N LEU A 14 11.03 13.70 -11.46
CA LEU A 14 10.02 12.67 -11.25
C LEU A 14 10.55 11.78 -10.14
N VAL A 15 10.37 12.22 -8.89
CA VAL A 15 10.32 11.28 -7.77
C VAL A 15 9.27 10.28 -8.19
N SER A 16 9.67 9.03 -8.43
CA SER A 16 8.73 7.93 -8.60
C SER A 16 7.97 7.77 -7.29
N THR A 17 6.95 8.62 -7.09
CA THR A 17 5.78 8.24 -6.31
C THR A 17 5.10 7.18 -7.16
N ALA A 18 5.60 5.94 -7.11
CA ALA A 18 4.76 4.80 -7.41
C ALA A 18 3.65 4.83 -6.35
N GLY A 19 2.64 5.67 -6.61
CA GLY A 19 1.49 5.84 -5.74
C GLY A 19 0.75 4.52 -5.70
N ALA A 20 0.20 4.20 -4.53
CA ALA A 20 -0.66 3.04 -4.40
C ALA A 20 -1.70 3.04 -5.53
N GLN A 21 -1.87 1.91 -6.20
CA GLN A 21 -2.90 1.78 -7.22
C GLN A 21 -4.28 1.97 -6.57
N PRO A 22 -5.30 2.45 -7.31
CA PRO A 22 -6.66 2.50 -6.77
C PRO A 22 -7.08 1.11 -6.27
N LEU A 23 -7.86 1.08 -5.20
CA LEU A 23 -8.35 -0.18 -4.65
C LEU A 23 -9.18 -0.94 -5.71
N PRO A 24 -9.02 -2.26 -5.82
CA PRO A 24 -9.86 -3.09 -6.67
C PRO A 24 -11.33 -2.92 -6.31
N THR A 25 -12.21 -3.06 -7.30
CA THR A 25 -13.66 -2.89 -7.13
C THR A 25 -14.23 -3.78 -6.03
N GLU A 26 -13.69 -4.99 -5.87
CA GLU A 26 -14.09 -5.93 -4.82
C GLU A 26 -13.88 -5.33 -3.42
N LEU A 27 -12.74 -4.65 -3.20
CA LEU A 27 -12.45 -4.02 -1.90
C LEU A 27 -13.34 -2.80 -1.67
N VAL A 28 -13.56 -1.99 -2.71
CA VAL A 28 -14.44 -0.83 -2.65
C VAL A 28 -15.89 -1.23 -2.36
N GLN A 29 -16.36 -2.34 -2.96
CA GLN A 29 -17.71 -2.89 -2.70
C GLN A 29 -17.87 -3.42 -1.28
N LEU A 30 -16.79 -3.87 -0.64
CA LEU A 30 -16.76 -4.18 0.80
C LEU A 30 -16.72 -2.93 1.70
N GLY A 31 -16.67 -1.74 1.11
CA GLY A 31 -16.59 -0.46 1.83
C GLY A 31 -15.18 -0.11 2.29
N ILE A 32 -14.14 -0.78 1.77
CA ILE A 32 -12.75 -0.47 2.08
C ILE A 32 -12.32 0.76 1.26
N ILE A 33 -11.69 1.70 1.94
CA ILE A 33 -11.23 2.96 1.36
C ILE A 33 -9.79 3.26 1.79
N ALA A 34 -9.07 4.04 1.00
CA ALA A 34 -7.77 4.58 1.40
C ALA A 34 -7.92 5.42 2.69
N GLY A 35 -6.93 5.33 3.58
CA GLY A 35 -6.95 5.91 4.93
C GLY A 35 -7.65 5.06 6.00
N MET A 36 -8.35 3.99 5.62
CA MET A 36 -8.98 3.10 6.61
C MET A 36 -7.91 2.40 7.48
N PRO A 37 -8.07 2.34 8.81
CA PRO A 37 -7.19 1.53 9.67
C PRO A 37 -7.17 0.08 9.18
N TYR A 38 -5.98 -0.49 9.03
CA TYR A 38 -5.84 -1.83 8.48
C TYR A 38 -6.59 -2.89 9.29
N ALA A 39 -6.58 -2.81 10.63
CA ALA A 39 -7.37 -3.71 11.47
C ALA A 39 -8.87 -3.68 11.16
N LYS A 40 -9.41 -2.53 10.75
CA LYS A 40 -10.81 -2.41 10.31
C LYS A 40 -11.01 -3.04 8.93
N ALA A 41 -10.13 -2.74 7.98
CA ALA A 41 -10.18 -3.33 6.63
C ALA A 41 -10.05 -4.86 6.67
N LYS A 42 -9.13 -5.38 7.47
CA LYS A 42 -8.93 -6.80 7.71
C LYS A 42 -10.20 -7.48 8.21
N ARG A 43 -10.90 -6.90 9.19
CA ARG A 43 -12.18 -7.45 9.68
C ARG A 43 -13.26 -7.52 8.59
N LEU A 44 -13.32 -6.54 7.69
CA LEU A 44 -14.26 -6.56 6.55
C LEU A 44 -13.89 -7.67 5.55
N LEU A 45 -12.60 -7.84 5.29
CA LEU A 45 -12.05 -8.89 4.44
C LEU A 45 -12.32 -10.28 5.03
N ASP A 46 -12.01 -10.48 6.31
CA ASP A 46 -12.25 -11.72 7.04
C ASP A 46 -13.74 -12.08 7.01
N ALA A 47 -14.63 -11.11 7.26
CA ALA A 47 -16.09 -11.30 7.20
C ALA A 47 -16.59 -11.64 5.79
N ALA A 48 -15.90 -11.18 4.75
CA ALA A 48 -16.18 -11.49 3.35
C ALA A 48 -15.51 -12.78 2.85
N GLY A 49 -14.82 -13.52 3.74
CA GLY A 49 -14.18 -14.80 3.45
C GLY A 49 -12.78 -14.70 2.83
N TRP A 50 -12.19 -13.50 2.81
CA TRP A 50 -10.79 -13.32 2.43
C TRP A 50 -9.87 -13.70 3.58
N ARG A 51 -8.71 -14.28 3.27
CA ARG A 51 -7.69 -14.62 4.28
C ARG A 51 -6.36 -14.01 3.92
N ALA A 52 -5.73 -13.33 4.88
CA ALA A 52 -4.37 -12.84 4.69
C ALA A 52 -3.38 -14.01 4.79
N GLU A 53 -2.44 -14.10 3.86
CA GLU A 53 -1.29 -14.99 4.00
C GLU A 53 -0.18 -14.31 4.83
N PRO A 54 0.60 -15.08 5.61
CA PRO A 54 1.84 -14.59 6.19
C PRO A 54 2.74 -13.98 5.10
N ALA A 55 3.47 -12.91 5.43
CA ALA A 55 4.37 -12.27 4.49
C ALA A 55 5.55 -13.17 4.13
N LYS A 56 5.41 -13.97 3.07
CA LYS A 56 6.46 -14.86 2.57
C LYS A 56 7.51 -14.04 1.81
N GLY A 57 8.75 -14.07 2.27
CA GLY A 57 9.88 -13.43 1.58
C GLY A 57 9.99 -11.91 1.75
N ALA A 58 9.15 -11.30 2.57
CA ALA A 58 9.37 -9.91 2.98
C ALA A 58 10.56 -9.84 3.95
N PRO A 59 11.45 -8.84 3.81
CA PRO A 59 12.61 -8.71 4.68
C PRO A 59 12.22 -8.41 6.13
N GLU A 60 11.09 -7.74 6.35
CA GLU A 60 10.55 -7.43 7.67
C GLU A 60 9.04 -7.68 7.70
N SER A 61 8.53 -8.12 8.85
CA SER A 61 7.08 -8.13 9.14
C SER A 61 6.75 -6.95 10.04
N LEU A 62 5.55 -6.38 9.88
CA LEU A 62 5.09 -5.30 10.75
C LEU A 62 4.72 -5.85 12.13
N ASP A 63 5.14 -5.15 13.19
CA ASP A 63 4.86 -5.57 14.57
C ASP A 63 3.34 -5.63 14.84
N GLY A 64 2.89 -6.72 15.47
CA GLY A 64 1.47 -7.02 15.68
C GLY A 64 0.68 -7.44 14.43
N PHE A 65 1.29 -7.41 13.23
CA PHE A 65 0.66 -7.77 11.95
C PHE A 65 1.62 -8.65 11.10
N PRO A 66 1.84 -9.92 11.49
CA PRO A 66 2.80 -10.81 10.82
C PRO A 66 2.48 -11.12 9.35
N GLU A 67 1.23 -10.90 8.92
CA GLU A 67 0.78 -10.99 7.53
C GLU A 67 1.17 -9.78 6.67
N VAL A 68 1.67 -8.71 7.28
CA VAL A 68 2.09 -7.50 6.59
C VAL A 68 3.60 -7.56 6.40
N GLY A 69 4.01 -7.67 5.13
CA GLY A 69 5.41 -7.64 4.72
C GLY A 69 5.83 -6.24 4.38
N CYS A 70 6.92 -5.77 4.96
CA CYS A 70 7.48 -4.46 4.69
C CYS A 70 8.84 -4.58 4.00
N GLN A 71 9.11 -3.66 3.08
CA GLN A 71 10.46 -3.43 2.60
C GLN A 71 11.37 -2.93 3.73
N LYS A 72 12.68 -3.04 3.52
CA LYS A 72 13.68 -2.49 4.42
C LYS A 72 13.40 -1.00 4.68
N ASP A 73 13.46 -0.59 5.95
CA ASP A 73 13.08 0.73 6.46
C ASP A 73 11.57 1.00 6.60
N GLY A 74 10.70 0.00 6.40
CA GLY A 74 9.26 0.07 6.71
C GLY A 74 8.44 1.05 5.86
N LYS A 75 9.02 1.61 4.79
CA LYS A 75 8.40 2.68 3.98
C LYS A 75 7.30 2.18 3.04
N GLN A 76 7.36 0.92 2.67
CA GLN A 76 6.37 0.27 1.82
C GLN A 76 6.02 -1.07 2.46
N CYS A 77 4.79 -1.18 2.94
CA CYS A 77 4.26 -2.41 3.50
C CYS A 77 3.11 -2.89 2.61
N ALA A 78 2.98 -4.20 2.45
CA ALA A 78 1.91 -4.80 1.71
C ALA A 78 1.47 -6.10 2.38
N THR A 79 0.26 -6.52 2.08
CA THR A 79 -0.28 -7.81 2.50
C THR A 79 -1.12 -8.39 1.37
N THR A 80 -1.12 -9.70 1.24
CA THR A 80 -1.88 -10.40 0.21
C THR A 80 -3.03 -11.14 0.86
N PHE A 81 -4.23 -10.90 0.33
CA PHE A 81 -5.45 -11.60 0.71
C PHE A 81 -5.85 -12.57 -0.38
N GLU A 82 -6.30 -13.76 0.02
CA GLU A 82 -6.77 -14.80 -0.90
C GLU A 82 -8.21 -15.19 -0.62
N LYS A 83 -8.95 -15.46 -1.70
CA LYS A 83 -10.30 -16.03 -1.67
C LYS A 83 -10.58 -16.75 -2.99
N ASP A 84 -11.04 -18.00 -2.92
CA ASP A 84 -11.48 -18.79 -4.09
C ASP A 84 -10.49 -18.81 -5.28
N GLY A 85 -9.18 -18.79 -4.99
CA GLY A 85 -8.11 -18.76 -6.00
C GLY A 85 -7.78 -17.36 -6.56
N GLN A 86 -8.49 -16.32 -6.12
CA GLN A 86 -8.16 -14.93 -6.37
C GLN A 86 -7.24 -14.38 -5.27
N GLN A 87 -6.25 -13.58 -5.67
CA GLN A 87 -5.36 -12.86 -4.75
C GLN A 87 -5.53 -11.35 -4.94
N ILE A 88 -5.48 -10.60 -3.84
CA ILE A 88 -5.45 -9.13 -3.84
C ILE A 88 -4.31 -8.68 -2.93
N ALA A 89 -3.36 -7.94 -3.51
CA ALA A 89 -2.32 -7.26 -2.76
C ALA A 89 -2.79 -5.86 -2.34
N VAL A 90 -2.70 -5.58 -1.04
CA VAL A 90 -3.10 -4.29 -0.46
C VAL A 90 -1.85 -3.60 0.04
N ARG A 91 -1.57 -2.41 -0.49
CA ARG A 91 -0.52 -1.53 0.00
C ARG A 91 -0.97 -0.82 1.26
N LEU A 92 -0.11 -0.83 2.26
CA LEU A 92 -0.33 -0.24 3.57
C LEU A 92 0.70 0.86 3.84
N GLY A 93 0.20 1.97 4.36
CA GLY A 93 1.02 2.97 5.02
C GLY A 93 1.05 2.73 6.52
N THR A 94 2.03 3.31 7.20
CA THR A 94 2.13 3.28 8.67
C THR A 94 2.01 4.71 9.21
N THR A 95 1.25 4.86 10.29
CA THR A 95 1.24 6.12 11.05
C THR A 95 2.54 6.29 11.83
N LEU A 96 2.77 7.47 12.40
CA LEU A 96 3.92 7.73 13.29
C LEU A 96 3.95 6.79 14.52
N ALA A 97 2.80 6.26 14.92
CA ALA A 97 2.67 5.30 16.02
C ALA A 97 2.82 3.83 15.55
N GLY A 98 3.23 3.60 14.31
CA GLY A 98 3.39 2.25 13.73
C GLY A 98 2.08 1.56 13.32
N GLN A 99 0.92 2.22 13.48
CA GLN A 99 -0.36 1.61 13.12
C GLN A 99 -0.56 1.61 11.60
N PRO A 100 -0.87 0.46 10.97
CA PRO A 100 -1.08 0.37 9.53
C PRO A 100 -2.44 0.91 9.08
N PHE A 101 -2.48 1.50 7.89
CA PHE A 101 -3.70 1.96 7.22
C PHE A 101 -3.64 1.65 5.71
N VAL A 102 -4.80 1.47 5.09
CA VAL A 102 -4.93 1.16 3.67
C VAL A 102 -4.49 2.36 2.84
N GLN A 103 -3.55 2.17 1.91
CA GLN A 103 -3.18 3.19 0.92
C GLN A 103 -3.82 2.92 -0.44
N GLY A 104 -3.94 1.65 -0.82
CA GLY A 104 -4.44 1.24 -2.13
C GLY A 104 -4.08 -0.21 -2.44
N ALA A 105 -4.08 -0.57 -3.71
CA ALA A 105 -3.44 -1.80 -4.18
C ALA A 105 -1.91 -1.63 -4.30
N ASP A 106 -1.20 -2.74 -4.15
CA ASP A 106 0.27 -2.81 -4.31
C ASP A 106 0.72 -2.76 -5.77
#